data_AF-A0A1B6GYY9-F1
#
_entry.id   AF-A0A1B6GYY9-F1
#
_cell.length_a   1.000
_cell.length_b   1.000
_cell.length_c   1.000
_cell.angle_alpha   90.00
_cell.angle_beta   90.00
_cell.angle_gamma   90.00
#
_symmetry.space_group_name_H-M   'P 1'
#
loop_
_entity.id
_entity.type
_entity.pdbx_description
1 polymer ?
#
loop_
_entity_poly.entity_id
_entity_poly.type
_entity_poly.pdbx_seq_one_letter_code
_entity_poly.pdbx_strand_id
1 'polypeptide(L)'
;EMQDATEWNIVDRPEVSIAAIDNGLAFPFKHPDSWRAYPYHWAWLPQAKVPFSNQIKDLVLPQLSDMNFVQDLCDDLYHLFKQDKGFDRHLFEKQMSVMRGQILNLTQALKDNKSPVQLVQMPAVVVERSKGRVGTTSRFRSFSDTFTQRFQNKSPFFSWC
;
A
#
# COMPACT_ATOMS: atom_id res chain seq x y z
N GLU A 1 -8.03 -34.93 46.05
CA GLU A 1 -8.91 -34.53 44.95
C GLU A 1 -9.01 -33.01 44.90
N MET A 2 -8.75 -32.43 43.74
CA MET A 2 -9.57 -31.38 43.10
C MET A 2 -8.86 -31.09 41.77
N GLN A 3 -9.23 -31.87 40.76
CA GLN A 3 -8.95 -31.49 39.37
C GLN A 3 -9.73 -30.19 39.12
N ASP A 4 -9.04 -29.19 38.60
CA ASP A 4 -9.57 -27.89 38.24
C ASP A 4 -10.70 -28.07 37.22
N ALA A 5 -11.94 -28.13 37.70
CA ALA A 5 -13.12 -28.47 36.91
C ALA A 5 -13.67 -27.25 36.14
N THR A 6 -12.79 -26.49 35.49
CA THR A 6 -13.17 -25.21 34.86
C THR A 6 -12.71 -25.03 33.41
N GLU A 7 -11.94 -25.95 32.84
CA GLU A 7 -11.43 -25.82 31.46
C GLU A 7 -12.45 -26.19 30.36
N TRP A 8 -13.52 -26.92 30.68
CA TRP A 8 -14.45 -27.48 29.68
C TRP A 8 -15.64 -26.57 29.30
N ASN A 9 -15.72 -25.35 29.84
CA ASN A 9 -16.86 -24.44 29.63
C ASN A 9 -16.54 -23.19 28.79
N ILE A 10 -15.36 -23.13 28.17
CA ILE A 10 -15.03 -22.03 27.25
C ILE A 10 -15.50 -22.45 25.86
N VAL A 11 -16.74 -22.09 25.52
CA VAL A 11 -17.13 -22.06 24.11
C VAL A 11 -16.26 -20.99 23.46
N ASP A 12 -15.37 -21.40 22.55
CA ASP A 12 -14.57 -20.47 21.78
C ASP A 12 -15.48 -19.40 21.18
N ARG A 13 -15.07 -18.14 21.31
CA ARG A 13 -15.84 -17.04 20.75
C ARG A 13 -15.95 -17.25 19.23
N PRO A 14 -17.11 -16.93 18.63
CA PRO A 14 -17.27 -17.09 17.20
C PRO A 14 -16.19 -16.29 16.46
N GLU A 15 -15.49 -16.97 15.56
CA GLU A 15 -14.45 -16.36 14.73
C GLU A 15 -15.06 -15.81 13.44
N VAL A 16 -14.57 -14.66 12.99
CA VAL A 16 -14.96 -14.04 11.73
C VAL A 16 -13.70 -13.75 10.92
N SER A 17 -13.70 -14.16 9.65
CA SER A 17 -12.59 -13.97 8.72
C SER A 17 -13.04 -13.32 7.41
N ILE A 18 -12.10 -12.69 6.70
CA ILE A 18 -12.32 -11.99 5.43
C ILE A 18 -11.42 -12.62 4.36
N ALA A 19 -11.96 -12.85 3.16
CA ALA A 19 -11.21 -13.26 1.99
C ALA A 19 -11.26 -12.17 0.90
N ALA A 20 -10.09 -11.69 0.46
CA ALA A 20 -9.97 -10.74 -0.65
C ALA A 20 -9.82 -11.48 -1.99
N ILE A 21 -10.93 -11.65 -2.71
CA ILE A 21 -11.01 -12.32 -4.01
C ILE A 21 -11.09 -11.31 -5.16
N ASP A 22 -10.90 -11.79 -6.39
CA ASP A 22 -11.04 -10.99 -7.63
C ASP A 22 -10.08 -9.77 -7.71
N ASN A 23 -8.78 -10.04 -7.58
CA ASN A 23 -7.72 -9.01 -7.59
C ASN A 23 -7.16 -8.72 -9.00
N GLY A 24 -7.85 -9.13 -10.07
CA GLY A 24 -7.33 -9.12 -11.44
C GLY A 24 -7.18 -7.72 -12.07
N LEU A 25 -7.81 -6.70 -11.51
CA LEU A 25 -7.77 -5.31 -11.99
C LEU A 25 -6.86 -4.41 -11.12
N ALA A 26 -5.89 -5.00 -10.42
CA ALA A 26 -4.90 -4.28 -9.62
C ALA A 26 -3.69 -3.79 -10.45
N PHE A 27 -2.73 -3.14 -9.78
CA PHE A 27 -1.46 -2.65 -10.36
C PHE A 27 -1.61 -1.71 -11.58
N PRO A 28 -2.30 -0.57 -11.45
CA PRO A 28 -2.39 0.40 -12.54
C PRO A 28 -1.05 1.11 -12.78
N PHE A 29 -0.76 1.45 -14.03
CA PHE A 29 0.46 2.20 -14.39
C PHE A 29 0.34 3.72 -14.16
N LYS A 30 -0.85 4.21 -13.82
CA LYS A 30 -1.11 5.59 -13.41
C LYS A 30 -2.34 5.63 -12.52
N HIS A 31 -2.45 6.67 -11.69
CA HIS A 31 -3.73 6.96 -11.02
C HIS A 31 -4.83 7.25 -12.05
N PRO A 32 -6.08 6.84 -11.79
CA PRO A 32 -7.18 7.08 -12.72
C PRO A 32 -7.41 8.57 -13.00
N ASP A 33 -7.79 8.88 -14.24
CA ASP A 33 -8.21 10.23 -14.59
C ASP A 33 -9.61 10.51 -13.99
N SER A 34 -9.91 11.76 -13.65
CA SER A 34 -11.10 12.18 -12.89
C SER A 34 -12.47 11.79 -13.50
N TRP A 35 -12.54 11.41 -14.77
CA TRP A 35 -13.78 10.94 -15.40
C TRP A 35 -14.07 9.45 -15.13
N ARG A 36 -13.12 8.70 -14.56
CA ARG A 36 -13.28 7.30 -14.18
C ARG A 36 -12.49 7.00 -12.90
N ALA A 37 -13.08 7.27 -11.74
CA ALA A 37 -12.36 7.32 -10.46
C ALA A 37 -12.02 5.95 -9.81
N TYR A 38 -12.59 4.82 -10.29
CA TYR A 38 -12.41 3.47 -9.72
C TYR A 38 -12.31 3.45 -8.18
N PRO A 39 -13.39 3.84 -7.47
CA PRO A 39 -13.35 4.06 -6.03
C PRO A 39 -13.18 2.76 -5.23
N TYR A 40 -12.54 2.86 -4.06
CA TYR A 40 -12.55 1.80 -3.06
C TYR A 40 -13.92 1.76 -2.36
N HIS A 41 -14.80 0.83 -2.76
CA HIS A 41 -16.18 0.77 -2.24
C HIS A 41 -16.29 0.66 -0.72
N TRP A 42 -15.33 -0.01 -0.06
CA TRP A 42 -15.29 -0.11 1.40
C TRP A 42 -15.13 1.25 2.10
N ALA A 43 -14.68 2.31 1.41
CA ALA A 43 -14.51 3.64 1.98
C ALA A 43 -15.83 4.30 2.41
N TRP A 44 -16.97 3.84 1.88
CA TRP A 44 -18.30 4.32 2.27
C TRP A 44 -18.89 3.58 3.48
N LEU A 45 -18.26 2.49 3.92
CA LEU A 45 -18.71 1.75 5.09
C LEU A 45 -18.35 2.51 6.37
N PRO A 46 -19.17 2.45 7.43
CA PRO A 46 -18.86 3.12 8.70
C PRO A 46 -17.53 2.66 9.32
N GLN A 47 -17.14 1.41 9.07
CA GLN A 47 -15.86 0.84 9.48
C GLN A 47 -14.65 1.64 8.95
N ALA A 48 -14.76 2.24 7.76
CA ALA A 48 -13.68 3.04 7.18
C ALA A 48 -13.43 4.36 7.91
N LYS A 49 -14.33 4.79 8.80
CA LYS A 49 -14.15 5.97 9.66
C LYS A 49 -13.37 5.65 10.94
N VAL A 50 -13.18 4.37 11.27
CA VAL A 50 -12.42 3.95 12.45
C VAL A 50 -10.92 4.11 12.18
N PRO A 51 -10.15 4.78 13.06
CA PRO A 51 -8.70 4.89 12.92
C PRO A 51 -8.02 3.53 12.86
N PHE A 52 -6.88 3.46 12.15
CA PHE A 52 -6.06 2.24 12.15
C PHE A 52 -5.65 1.86 13.58
N SER A 53 -5.78 0.58 13.91
CA SER A 53 -5.41 0.03 15.23
C SER A 53 -3.89 0.00 15.41
N ASN A 54 -3.43 -0.12 16.66
CA ASN A 54 -1.99 -0.33 16.90
C ASN A 54 -1.51 -1.67 16.35
N GLN A 55 -2.35 -2.71 16.43
CA GLN A 55 -2.04 -4.02 15.86
C GLN A 55 -1.66 -3.96 14.37
N ILE A 56 -2.43 -3.23 13.54
CA ILE A 56 -2.09 -3.13 12.11
C ILE A 56 -0.84 -2.27 11.89
N LYS A 57 -0.64 -1.20 12.68
CA LYS A 57 0.57 -0.36 12.60
C LYS A 57 1.81 -1.18 12.95
N ASP A 58 1.79 -1.89 14.06
CA ASP A 58 2.91 -2.72 14.51
C ASP A 58 3.24 -3.82 13.50
N LEU A 59 2.20 -4.36 12.85
CA LEU A 59 2.36 -5.40 11.83
C LEU A 59 3.01 -4.88 10.54
N VAL A 60 2.56 -3.73 9.99
CA VAL A 60 2.94 -3.33 8.62
C VAL A 60 3.89 -2.14 8.56
N LEU A 61 3.85 -1.23 9.53
CA LEU A 61 4.63 0.02 9.49
C LEU A 61 6.15 -0.21 9.47
N PRO A 62 6.73 -1.20 10.19
CA PRO A 62 8.16 -1.47 10.10
C PRO A 62 8.60 -1.86 8.69
N GLN A 63 7.81 -2.68 7.99
CA GLN A 63 8.09 -3.11 6.62
C GLN A 63 7.94 -1.97 5.62
N LEU A 64 6.83 -1.22 5.68
CA LEU A 64 6.56 -0.14 4.73
C LEU A 64 7.47 1.09 4.91
N SER A 65 8.08 1.24 6.09
CA SER A 65 9.07 2.29 6.35
C SER A 65 10.49 1.90 5.96
N ASP A 66 10.75 0.60 5.75
CA ASP A 66 12.05 0.10 5.28
C ASP A 66 12.10 0.11 3.75
N MET A 67 13.02 0.90 3.21
CA MET A 67 13.21 1.00 1.76
C MET A 67 13.80 -0.26 1.14
N ASN A 68 14.53 -1.09 1.90
CA ASN A 68 15.02 -2.37 1.40
C ASN A 68 13.86 -3.33 1.18
N PHE A 69 12.95 -3.45 2.15
CA PHE A 69 11.72 -4.24 1.99
C PHE A 69 10.90 -3.81 0.77
N VAL A 70 10.68 -2.50 0.59
CA VAL A 70 9.94 -1.99 -0.59
C VAL A 70 10.67 -2.29 -1.90
N GLN A 71 12.01 -2.26 -1.88
CA GLN A 71 12.83 -2.62 -3.02
C GLN A 71 12.70 -4.09 -3.38
N ASP A 72 12.85 -4.97 -2.39
CA ASP A 72 12.74 -6.42 -2.55
C ASP A 72 11.34 -6.80 -3.07
N LEU A 73 10.28 -6.17 -2.54
CA LEU A 73 8.91 -6.34 -3.05
C LEU A 73 8.78 -5.95 -4.53
N CYS A 74 9.41 -4.84 -4.95
CA CYS A 74 9.40 -4.46 -6.36
C CYS A 74 10.15 -5.49 -7.23
N ASP A 75 11.26 -6.03 -6.72
CA ASP A 75 12.08 -7.00 -7.44
C ASP A 75 11.34 -8.35 -7.57
N ASP A 76 10.65 -8.81 -6.54
CA ASP A 76 9.76 -9.99 -6.59
C ASP A 76 8.64 -9.81 -7.63
N LEU A 77 7.98 -8.64 -7.64
CA LEU A 77 6.97 -8.31 -8.65
C LEU A 77 7.55 -8.27 -10.06
N TYR A 78 8.79 -7.78 -10.23
CA TYR A 78 9.48 -7.82 -11.52
C TYR A 78 9.70 -9.27 -11.99
N HIS A 79 10.15 -10.14 -11.08
CA HIS A 79 10.37 -11.56 -11.38
C HIS A 79 9.08 -12.30 -11.76
N LEU A 80 7.94 -11.91 -11.17
CA LEU A 80 6.63 -12.42 -11.52
C LEU A 80 6.13 -11.87 -12.86
N PHE A 81 6.11 -10.54 -13.03
CA PHE A 81 5.46 -9.90 -14.19
C PHE A 81 6.23 -10.16 -15.48
N LYS A 82 7.56 -10.32 -15.43
CA LYS A 82 8.38 -10.62 -16.61
C LYS A 82 8.12 -12.00 -17.23
N GLN A 83 7.33 -12.85 -16.58
CA GLN A 83 6.91 -14.15 -17.14
C GLN A 83 5.89 -13.97 -18.27
N ASP A 84 5.17 -12.84 -18.30
CA ASP A 84 4.25 -12.52 -19.39
C ASP A 84 5.00 -12.21 -20.68
N LYS A 85 4.52 -12.74 -21.81
CA LYS A 85 5.15 -12.53 -23.13
C LYS A 85 5.07 -11.08 -23.61
N GLY A 86 4.06 -10.33 -23.14
CA GLY A 86 3.83 -8.93 -23.45
C GLY A 86 4.44 -7.98 -22.41
N PHE A 87 5.28 -8.48 -21.50
CA PHE A 87 5.90 -7.64 -20.47
C PHE A 87 6.67 -6.46 -21.06
N ASP A 88 6.28 -5.25 -20.64
CA ASP A 88 6.97 -4.00 -20.95
C ASP A 88 7.61 -3.45 -19.68
N ARG A 89 8.95 -3.36 -19.69
CA ARG A 89 9.72 -2.88 -18.53
C ARG A 89 9.39 -1.43 -18.16
N HIS A 90 9.13 -0.57 -19.13
CA HIS A 90 8.78 0.83 -18.87
C HIS A 90 7.38 0.95 -18.25
N LEU A 91 6.43 0.13 -18.71
CA LEU A 91 5.10 0.03 -18.10
C LEU A 91 5.19 -0.47 -16.65
N PHE A 92 6.00 -1.50 -16.42
CA PHE A 92 6.27 -2.03 -15.08
C PHE A 92 6.82 -0.96 -14.13
N GLU A 93 7.82 -0.19 -14.56
CA GLU A 93 8.38 0.89 -13.73
C GLU A 93 7.32 1.93 -13.35
N LYS A 94 6.39 2.25 -14.27
CA LYS A 94 5.26 3.13 -13.97
C LYS A 94 4.30 2.52 -12.95
N GLN A 95 4.00 1.22 -13.04
CA GLN A 95 3.19 0.52 -12.02
C GLN A 95 3.87 0.60 -10.65
N MET A 96 5.17 0.33 -10.58
CA MET A 96 5.91 0.41 -9.31
C MET A 96 5.99 1.84 -8.78
N SER A 97 6.00 2.84 -9.65
CA SER A 97 5.95 4.25 -9.24
C SER A 97 4.61 4.65 -8.61
N VAL A 98 3.49 4.09 -9.09
CA VAL A 98 2.19 4.22 -8.43
C VAL A 98 2.20 3.48 -7.09
N MET A 99 2.69 2.22 -7.06
CA MET A 99 2.74 1.41 -5.83
C MET A 99 3.56 2.09 -4.73
N ARG A 100 4.75 2.62 -5.05
CA ARG A 100 5.57 3.39 -4.09
C ARG A 100 4.84 4.62 -3.56
N GLY A 101 4.06 5.29 -4.40
CA GLY A 101 3.23 6.41 -3.97
C GLY A 101 2.11 5.99 -3.01
N GLN A 102 1.47 4.86 -3.27
CA GLN A 102 0.48 4.27 -2.35
C GLN A 102 1.12 3.90 -1.01
N ILE A 103 2.31 3.29 -1.03
CA ILE A 103 3.08 2.96 0.19
C ILE A 103 3.42 4.23 0.97
N LEU A 104 3.86 5.29 0.30
CA LEU A 104 4.16 6.57 0.95
C LEU A 104 2.94 7.15 1.70
N ASN A 105 1.78 7.20 1.03
CA ASN A 105 0.54 7.68 1.65
C ASN A 105 0.09 6.78 2.81
N LEU A 106 0.16 5.45 2.64
CA LEU A 106 -0.21 4.50 3.68
C LEU A 106 0.70 4.62 4.92
N THR A 107 2.02 4.69 4.73
CA THR A 107 2.98 4.90 5.81
C THR A 107 2.69 6.17 6.60
N GLN A 108 2.38 7.28 5.90
CA GLN A 108 2.03 8.54 6.56
C GLN A 108 0.68 8.45 7.30
N ALA A 109 -0.33 7.82 6.69
CA ALA A 109 -1.63 7.63 7.34
C ALA A 109 -1.53 6.79 8.62
N LEU A 110 -0.70 5.75 8.63
CA LEU A 110 -0.46 4.92 9.82
C LEU A 110 0.24 5.71 10.93
N LYS A 111 1.29 6.49 10.60
CA LYS A 111 2.00 7.35 11.55
C LYS A 111 1.10 8.41 12.18
N ASP A 112 0.19 8.98 11.39
CA ASP A 112 -0.72 10.04 11.82
C ASP A 112 -2.01 9.53 12.48
N ASN A 113 -2.14 8.22 12.72
CA ASN A 113 -3.34 7.60 13.28
C ASN A 113 -4.62 7.90 12.47
N LYS A 114 -4.52 7.99 11.15
CA LYS A 114 -5.67 8.20 10.26
C LYS A 114 -6.57 6.97 10.18
N SER A 115 -7.78 7.18 9.69
CA SER A 115 -8.72 6.13 9.30
C SER A 115 -8.58 5.77 7.81
N PRO A 116 -9.09 4.60 7.36
CA PRO A 116 -9.09 4.23 5.95
C PRO A 116 -9.74 5.28 5.02
N VAL A 117 -10.80 5.95 5.46
CA VAL A 117 -11.44 7.02 4.65
C VAL A 117 -10.52 8.23 4.49
N GLN A 118 -9.80 8.61 5.55
CA GLN A 118 -8.84 9.72 5.47
C GLN A 118 -7.63 9.36 4.59
N LEU A 119 -7.22 8.10 4.56
CA LEU A 119 -6.17 7.62 3.64
C LEU A 119 -6.58 7.79 2.18
N VAL A 120 -7.78 7.37 1.79
CA VAL A 120 -8.23 7.48 0.38
C VAL A 120 -8.50 8.93 -0.05
N GLN A 121 -8.64 9.85 0.91
CA GLN A 121 -8.75 11.30 0.67
C GLN A 121 -7.39 11.98 0.50
N MET A 122 -6.28 11.28 0.79
CA MET A 122 -4.94 11.85 0.57
C MET A 122 -4.69 12.08 -0.92
N PRO A 123 -4.03 13.18 -1.31
CA PRO A 123 -3.67 13.43 -2.69
C PRO A 123 -2.87 12.27 -3.28
N ALA A 124 -3.23 11.88 -4.50
CA ALA A 124 -2.53 10.82 -5.21
C ALA A 124 -1.09 11.25 -5.51
N VAL A 125 -0.13 10.38 -5.16
CA VAL A 125 1.29 10.61 -5.34
C VAL A 125 1.89 9.48 -6.17
N VAL A 126 2.89 9.82 -6.99
CA VAL A 126 3.71 8.87 -7.75
C VAL A 126 5.16 9.11 -7.35
N VAL A 127 5.90 8.03 -7.13
CA VAL A 127 7.31 8.10 -6.72
C VAL A 127 8.17 7.43 -7.79
N GLU A 128 8.87 8.25 -8.57
CA GLU A 128 9.70 7.84 -9.71
C GLU A 128 11.15 7.69 -9.29
N ARG A 129 11.86 6.70 -9.83
CA ARG A 129 13.32 6.63 -9.69
C ARG A 129 13.95 7.76 -10.49
N SER A 130 14.78 8.56 -9.83
CA SER A 130 15.63 9.58 -10.46
C SER A 130 16.50 8.91 -11.53
N LYS A 131 16.52 9.46 -12.75
CA LYS A 131 17.41 9.00 -13.83
C LYS A 131 18.86 9.35 -13.52
N GLY A 132 19.49 8.63 -12.59
CA GLY A 132 20.93 8.61 -12.38
C GLY A 132 21.54 7.44 -13.14
N ARG A 133 22.52 7.72 -14.02
CA ARG A 133 23.31 6.69 -14.72
C ARG A 133 23.77 5.62 -13.71
N VAL A 134 23.43 4.36 -13.97
CA VAL A 134 24.07 3.21 -13.34
C VAL A 134 25.52 3.17 -13.85
N GLY A 135 26.36 4.02 -13.27
CA GLY A 135 27.80 4.07 -13.48
C GLY A 135 28.50 3.61 -12.21
N THR A 136 28.93 2.35 -12.21
CA THR A 136 30.18 1.79 -11.64
C THR A 136 30.76 2.23 -10.29
N THR A 137 30.10 3.02 -9.43
CA THR A 137 30.63 3.32 -8.08
C THR A 137 29.57 3.16 -7.00
N SER A 138 29.58 1.98 -6.38
CA SER A 138 28.69 1.49 -5.32
C SER A 138 29.02 2.01 -3.92
N ARG A 139 29.21 3.31 -3.71
CA ARG A 139 29.45 3.84 -2.37
C ARG A 139 28.70 5.15 -2.11
N PHE A 140 27.66 5.03 -1.28
CA PHE A 140 26.97 6.08 -0.52
C PHE A 140 26.34 7.21 -1.34
N ARG A 141 25.21 6.93 -2.00
CA ARG A 141 24.17 7.96 -2.19
C ARG A 141 23.06 7.70 -1.19
N SER A 142 22.59 8.76 -0.53
CA SER A 142 21.38 8.68 0.29
C SER A 142 20.24 8.19 -0.60
N PHE A 143 19.52 7.14 -0.19
CA PHE A 143 18.47 6.55 -1.01
C PHE A 143 17.36 7.55 -1.34
N SER A 144 17.18 8.57 -0.49
CA SER A 144 16.29 9.71 -0.72
C SER A 144 16.63 10.52 -1.99
N ASP A 145 17.88 10.53 -2.43
CA ASP A 145 18.31 11.24 -3.65
C ASP A 145 17.95 10.47 -4.94
N THR A 146 17.51 9.21 -4.79
CA THR A 146 17.23 8.30 -5.90
C THR A 146 15.77 8.33 -6.33
N PHE A 147 14.90 9.09 -5.64
CA PHE A 147 13.48 9.15 -5.97
C PHE A 147 12.94 10.57 -6.04
N THR A 148 12.07 10.82 -7.01
CA THR A 148 11.32 12.06 -7.17
C THR A 148 9.84 11.81 -6.85
N GLN A 149 9.25 12.63 -5.99
CA GLN A 149 7.83 12.57 -5.66
C GLN A 149 7.04 13.54 -6.55
N ARG A 150 5.93 13.08 -7.13
CA ARG A 150 5.03 13.92 -7.92
C ARG A 150 3.60 13.75 -7.43
N PHE A 151 3.02 14.83 -6.94
CA PHE A 151 1.63 14.89 -6.51
C PHE A 151 0.72 15.22 -7.70
N GLN A 152 -0.44 14.56 -7.76
CA GLN A 152 -1.54 14.98 -8.62
C GLN A 152 -2.41 15.98 -7.86
N ASN A 153 -2.25 17.26 -8.17
CA ASN A 153 -3.07 18.34 -7.61
C ASN A 153 -4.45 18.35 -8.26
N LYS A 154 -5.31 17.42 -7.86
CA LYS A 154 -6.77 17.49 -8.08
C LYS A 154 -7.46 17.13 -6.77
N SER A 155 -8.56 17.82 -6.48
CA SER A 155 -9.34 17.61 -5.24
C SER A 155 -9.68 16.12 -5.08
N PRO A 156 -9.48 15.54 -3.88
CA PRO A 156 -9.88 14.15 -3.64
C PRO A 156 -11.37 13.99 -3.96
N PHE A 157 -11.71 12.99 -4.76
CA PHE A 157 -13.08 12.74 -5.22
C PHE A 157 -14.04 12.47 -4.05
N PHE A 158 -13.52 11.91 -2.96
CA PHE A 158 -14.25 11.61 -1.73
C PHE A 158 -14.41 12.86 -0.85
N SER A 159 -15.15 13.86 -1.35
CA SER A 159 -15.78 14.86 -0.47
C SER A 159 -17.15 14.31 -0.06
N TRP A 160 -17.35 14.08 1.23
CA TRP A 160 -18.68 13.81 1.78
C TRP A 160 -19.41 15.16 1.87
N CYS A 161 -20.69 15.21 1.48
CA CYS A 161 -21.62 16.27 1.89
C CYS A 161 -22.05 16.02 3.34
#